data_AF-A0A538GZ13-F1
#
_entry.id   AF-A0A538GZ13-F1
#
_cell.length_a   1.000
_cell.length_b   1.000
_cell.length_c   1.000
_cell.angle_alpha   90.00
_cell.angle_beta   90.00
_cell.angle_gamma   90.00
#
_symmetry.space_group_name_H-M   'P 1'
#
loop_
_entity.id
_entity.type
_entity.pdbx_description
1 polymer ?
#
loop_
_entity_poly.entity_id
_entity_poly.type
_entity_poly.pdbx_seq_one_letter_code
_entity_poly.pdbx_strand_id
1 'polypeptide(L)'
;MADRHAQGGPHARGDHGTRQDGDGRNELSSVEGRRHPAGGPFTLGRIGHTRDVVYDESSKADETENLSSGAEGREQKQSFGDLQFYVPQDILDVSFPVAVRGYDRRAVDTYIKRVNRVIAELKVRSSPPAAVRHALEQAEEKAQGLLRAAREAGEEITTSAQREAEQNTAKAKTEAAELLVNTSADADRIKAEADQLMANARTEADAAVAKAQSEADELRAEAKAEAQNTLARAQAEADERMRRLKEELAALREEAETRRGEIQADTEAVWKERHELLEDVRRMASGLVDLANAAAARSGGREPAGSGEETVEERRDDESREETAEITAVKPDS
;
A
#
# COMPACT_ATOMS: atom_id res chain seq x y z
N MET A 1 31.45 -2.57 64.32
CA MET A 1 31.19 -1.15 64.66
C MET A 1 32.22 -0.30 63.95
N ALA A 2 31.86 0.28 62.81
CA ALA A 2 32.58 1.37 62.18
C ALA A 2 31.61 2.05 61.20
N ASP A 3 30.71 2.85 61.76
CA ASP A 3 29.90 3.81 61.02
C ASP A 3 30.79 4.98 60.59
N ARG A 4 30.74 5.34 59.31
CA ARG A 4 31.08 6.69 58.86
C ARG A 4 30.05 7.18 57.85
N HIS A 5 29.40 8.25 58.30
CA HIS A 5 28.54 9.17 57.57
C HIS A 5 29.14 9.62 56.23
N ALA A 6 28.29 9.66 55.21
CA ALA A 6 28.42 10.58 54.09
C ALA A 6 27.04 11.19 53.79
N GLN A 7 26.94 12.49 54.09
CA GLN A 7 25.85 13.39 53.77
C GLN A 7 25.90 13.75 52.28
N GLY A 8 24.74 13.87 51.66
CA GLY A 8 24.57 14.45 50.33
C GLY A 8 23.10 14.76 50.09
N GLY A 9 22.68 16.00 50.37
CA GLY A 9 21.30 16.46 50.25
C GLY A 9 20.88 16.78 48.82
N PRO A 10 19.57 16.78 48.50
CA PRO A 10 19.04 17.37 47.29
C PRO A 10 18.51 18.79 47.55
N HIS A 11 19.14 19.81 46.95
CA HIS A 11 18.56 21.14 46.77
C HIS A 11 17.85 21.19 45.41
N ALA A 12 16.51 21.05 45.41
CA ALA A 12 15.68 21.48 44.29
C ALA A 12 14.95 22.75 44.70
N ARG A 13 15.46 23.90 44.24
CA ARG A 13 14.75 25.19 44.28
C ARG A 13 13.70 25.15 43.17
N GLY A 14 12.43 25.06 43.56
CA GLY A 14 11.31 25.41 42.68
C GLY A 14 11.24 26.93 42.60
N ASP A 15 11.53 27.48 41.42
CA ASP A 15 11.34 28.89 41.13
C ASP A 15 10.01 29.09 40.41
N HIS A 16 9.33 30.17 40.83
CA HIS A 16 8.01 30.58 40.39
C HIS A 16 8.12 31.56 39.21
N GLY A 17 7.16 31.48 38.28
CA GLY A 17 6.89 32.53 37.28
C GLY A 17 6.74 31.92 35.88
N THR A 18 5.74 32.22 35.07
CA THR A 18 4.71 33.27 35.09
C THR A 18 3.58 32.79 34.18
N ARG A 19 2.33 32.88 34.65
CA ARG A 19 1.16 32.87 33.76
C ARG A 19 1.12 34.22 33.07
N GLN A 20 1.14 34.22 31.74
CA GLN A 20 0.89 35.40 30.93
C GLN A 20 -0.14 35.01 29.87
N ASP A 21 -1.37 35.48 30.10
CA ASP A 21 -2.38 35.61 29.08
C ASP A 21 -1.92 36.64 28.05
N GLY A 22 -1.98 36.27 26.78
CA GLY A 22 -1.52 37.08 25.65
C GLY A 22 -2.22 36.64 24.38
N ASP A 23 -3.31 37.35 24.10
CA ASP A 23 -4.19 37.27 22.95
C ASP A 23 -3.44 37.50 21.60
N GLY A 24 -3.96 36.89 20.54
CA GLY A 24 -4.02 37.53 19.23
C GLY A 24 -2.84 37.40 18.27
N ARG A 25 -3.05 36.52 17.27
CA ARG A 25 -2.67 36.68 15.85
C ARG A 25 -1.18 36.57 15.49
N ASN A 26 -0.83 35.43 14.91
CA ASN A 26 -0.05 35.49 13.67
C ASN A 26 -0.48 34.38 12.71
N GLU A 27 -0.85 34.81 11.52
CA GLU A 27 -1.18 33.98 10.36
C GLU A 27 0.09 33.26 9.88
N LEU A 28 -0.06 32.04 9.36
CA LEU A 28 0.41 31.63 8.04
C LEU A 28 0.20 30.12 7.81
N SER A 29 -0.14 29.79 6.56
CA SER A 29 0.16 28.51 5.90
C SER A 29 -0.80 27.33 6.11
N SER A 30 -1.87 27.31 5.31
CA SER A 30 -2.36 26.07 4.69
C SER A 30 -2.96 26.38 3.32
N VAL A 31 -2.11 26.21 2.29
CA VAL A 31 -2.54 26.07 0.90
C VAL A 31 -2.62 24.57 0.64
N GLU A 32 -3.83 24.06 0.50
CA GLU A 32 -4.07 22.74 -0.07
C GLU A 32 -5.39 22.77 -0.83
N GLY A 33 -5.34 22.37 -2.11
CA GLY A 33 -6.53 22.26 -2.94
C GLY A 33 -6.39 22.83 -4.35
N ARG A 34 -5.51 22.26 -5.18
CA ARG A 34 -5.73 22.26 -6.63
C ARG A 34 -5.75 20.85 -7.18
N ARG A 35 -6.96 20.46 -7.59
CA ARG A 35 -7.27 19.28 -8.39
C ARG A 35 -6.72 19.45 -9.81
N HIS A 36 -6.26 18.32 -10.35
CA HIS A 36 -5.87 18.09 -11.73
C HIS A 36 -6.94 18.50 -12.76
N PRO A 37 -6.50 18.88 -13.97
CA PRO A 37 -7.21 18.50 -15.18
C PRO A 37 -6.39 17.50 -16.02
N ALA A 38 -7.14 16.55 -16.56
CA ALA A 38 -6.70 15.47 -17.41
C ALA A 38 -6.44 15.91 -18.86
N GLY A 39 -5.61 15.11 -19.55
CA GLY A 39 -5.86 14.69 -20.93
C GLY A 39 -5.35 15.58 -22.07
N GLY A 40 -4.10 15.36 -22.49
CA GLY A 40 -3.62 15.66 -23.83
C GLY A 40 -2.89 14.43 -24.41
N PRO A 41 -3.19 13.97 -25.64
CA PRO A 41 -2.59 12.76 -26.20
C PRO A 41 -1.25 13.06 -26.88
N PHE A 42 -0.18 12.44 -26.39
CA PHE A 42 1.09 12.30 -27.11
C PHE A 42 1.12 10.96 -27.83
N THR A 43 1.25 11.00 -29.16
CA THR A 43 1.45 9.83 -30.01
C THR A 43 2.92 9.41 -30.03
N LEU A 44 3.17 8.25 -29.42
CA LEU A 44 4.02 7.11 -29.83
C LEU A 44 5.23 7.34 -30.76
N GLY A 45 6.40 6.88 -30.30
CA GLY A 45 7.57 6.69 -31.16
C GLY A 45 8.81 6.02 -30.57
N ARG A 46 8.67 5.05 -29.65
CA ARG A 46 9.59 3.90 -29.38
C ARG A 46 11.12 4.16 -29.37
N ILE A 47 11.72 4.24 -28.18
CA ILE A 47 13.17 4.06 -27.99
C ILE A 47 13.40 2.84 -27.09
N GLY A 48 14.01 1.83 -27.67
CA GLY A 48 14.62 0.72 -26.95
C GLY A 48 16.05 0.52 -27.45
N HIS A 49 16.94 0.30 -26.49
CA HIS A 49 18.18 -0.50 -26.55
C HIS A 49 19.53 0.21 -26.77
N THR A 50 20.28 0.26 -25.65
CA THR A 50 21.71 -0.07 -25.45
C THR A 50 22.84 0.85 -25.96
N ARG A 51 23.53 1.41 -24.95
CA ARG A 51 24.98 1.31 -24.63
C ARG A 51 25.97 2.27 -25.31
N ASP A 52 26.76 2.88 -24.42
CA ASP A 52 27.98 3.66 -24.64
C ASP A 52 28.90 3.09 -25.70
N VAL A 53 29.40 3.99 -26.56
CA VAL A 53 30.62 3.79 -27.33
C VAL A 53 31.51 5.02 -27.15
N VAL A 54 32.60 4.78 -26.43
CA VAL A 54 33.77 5.64 -26.27
C VAL A 54 34.43 5.82 -27.64
N TYR A 55 34.71 7.06 -28.04
CA TYR A 55 35.64 7.33 -29.13
C TYR A 55 37.02 7.59 -28.52
N ASP A 56 37.86 6.56 -28.55
CA ASP A 56 39.31 6.65 -28.57
C ASP A 56 39.76 6.31 -29.99
N GLU A 57 40.39 7.25 -30.68
CA GLU A 57 41.24 6.91 -31.82
C GLU A 57 42.39 7.91 -31.95
N SER A 58 43.43 7.62 -31.17
CA SER A 58 44.80 7.43 -31.61
C SER A 58 45.37 8.33 -32.72
N SER A 59 46.39 9.03 -32.28
CA SER A 59 47.55 9.50 -33.01
C SER A 59 48.15 8.43 -33.94
N LYS A 60 48.49 8.81 -35.17
CA LYS A 60 49.67 8.27 -35.86
C LYS A 60 50.35 9.34 -36.71
N ALA A 61 51.66 9.22 -36.68
CA ALA A 61 52.65 10.06 -37.30
C ALA A 61 53.05 9.53 -38.69
N ASP A 62 53.71 10.46 -39.39
CA ASP A 62 54.80 10.29 -40.36
C ASP A 62 54.53 9.85 -41.80
N GLU A 63 55.17 10.62 -42.70
CA GLU A 63 55.73 10.34 -44.03
C GLU A 63 55.61 11.64 -44.88
N THR A 64 56.59 12.55 -44.80
CA THR A 64 57.79 12.67 -45.65
C THR A 64 57.54 12.59 -47.16
N GLU A 65 57.62 13.73 -47.85
CA GLU A 65 58.35 13.98 -49.12
C GLU A 65 58.66 15.49 -49.13
N ASN A 66 59.88 16.02 -49.02
CA ASN A 66 61.18 15.78 -49.67
C ASN A 66 61.26 16.27 -51.13
N LEU A 67 61.89 17.45 -51.26
CA LEU A 67 62.77 17.93 -52.35
C LEU A 67 62.20 18.20 -53.76
N SER A 68 62.17 19.49 -54.09
CA SER A 68 62.81 20.06 -55.30
C SER A 68 63.12 21.53 -55.00
N SER A 69 64.33 21.91 -54.57
CA SER A 69 65.54 22.13 -55.38
C SER A 69 65.30 22.91 -56.69
N GLY A 70 66.03 24.03 -56.81
CA GLY A 70 66.62 24.45 -58.08
C GLY A 70 65.97 25.64 -58.81
N ALA A 71 66.33 26.86 -58.43
CA ALA A 71 66.66 27.97 -59.34
C ALA A 71 67.15 29.16 -58.50
N GLU A 72 68.44 29.21 -58.13
CA GLU A 72 69.44 29.99 -58.88
C GLU A 72 68.95 31.37 -59.36
N GLY A 73 68.57 32.23 -58.43
CA GLY A 73 68.67 33.68 -58.58
C GLY A 73 70.09 34.11 -58.26
N ARG A 74 70.96 33.98 -59.26
CA ARG A 74 72.37 34.39 -59.23
C ARG A 74 72.54 35.76 -58.57
N GLU A 75 73.56 35.80 -57.71
CA GLU A 75 74.50 36.90 -57.59
C GLU A 75 74.16 38.07 -58.49
N GLN A 76 73.65 39.15 -57.89
CA GLN A 76 74.15 40.47 -58.20
C GLN A 76 73.70 41.48 -57.16
N LYS A 77 74.72 42.02 -56.51
CA LYS A 77 74.92 43.45 -56.33
C LYS A 77 74.13 44.10 -55.19
N GLN A 78 74.94 44.28 -54.16
CA GLN A 78 75.10 45.52 -53.41
C GLN A 78 74.24 45.59 -52.16
N SER A 79 74.92 45.38 -51.05
CA SER A 79 74.66 45.99 -49.76
C SER A 79 74.37 47.49 -49.92
N PHE A 80 73.15 47.85 -50.29
CA PHE A 80 72.65 49.23 -50.33
C PHE A 80 72.61 49.88 -48.92
N GLY A 81 72.88 49.12 -47.86
CA GLY A 81 72.93 49.59 -46.47
C GLY A 81 74.32 50.07 -46.01
N ASP A 82 75.41 49.47 -46.49
CA ASP A 82 76.78 49.84 -46.04
C ASP A 82 77.29 51.13 -46.68
N LEU A 83 76.68 51.54 -47.80
CA LEU A 83 77.04 52.78 -48.51
C LEU A 83 76.31 54.02 -47.97
N GLN A 84 75.36 53.88 -47.05
CA GLN A 84 74.59 55.01 -46.51
C GLN A 84 75.37 55.87 -45.51
N PHE A 85 76.55 55.40 -45.09
CA PHE A 85 77.41 56.10 -44.11
C PHE A 85 78.78 56.51 -44.68
N TYR A 86 79.09 56.06 -45.89
CA TYR A 86 80.30 56.45 -46.60
C TYR A 86 79.99 57.63 -47.52
N VAL A 87 80.42 58.82 -47.11
CA VAL A 87 80.48 59.97 -48.02
C VAL A 87 81.94 60.08 -48.41
N PRO A 88 82.30 59.80 -49.68
CA PRO A 88 83.66 59.94 -50.16
C PRO A 88 84.19 61.34 -49.83
N GLN A 89 85.45 61.42 -49.39
CA GLN A 89 86.10 62.69 -49.08
C GLN A 89 86.09 63.64 -50.28
N ASP A 90 86.11 63.08 -51.50
CA ASP A 90 86.03 63.79 -52.77
C ASP A 90 84.75 64.63 -52.93
N ILE A 91 83.66 64.31 -52.21
CA ILE A 91 82.40 65.08 -52.21
C ILE A 91 82.44 66.17 -51.12
N LEU A 92 83.24 65.97 -50.07
CA LEU A 92 83.41 66.95 -49.00
C LEU A 92 84.42 68.05 -49.39
N ASP A 93 85.38 67.71 -50.25
CA ASP A 93 86.43 68.61 -50.76
C ASP A 93 86.44 68.65 -52.30
N VAL A 94 85.39 69.25 -52.88
CA VAL A 94 85.25 69.36 -54.34
C VAL A 94 85.88 70.67 -54.85
N SER A 95 86.74 70.57 -55.87
CA SER A 95 87.30 71.71 -56.62
C SER A 95 86.65 71.83 -57.99
N PHE A 96 86.16 73.02 -58.34
CA PHE A 96 85.51 73.29 -59.62
C PHE A 96 86.38 74.17 -60.53
N PRO A 97 86.53 73.87 -61.83
CA PRO A 97 87.25 74.71 -62.80
C PRO A 97 86.59 76.09 -62.98
N VAL A 98 87.40 77.15 -63.16
CA VAL A 98 86.90 78.53 -63.32
C VAL A 98 86.67 78.87 -64.79
N ALA A 99 85.44 79.25 -65.16
CA ALA A 99 85.07 79.70 -66.50
C ALA A 99 84.70 81.20 -66.50
N VAL A 100 84.85 81.88 -67.65
CA VAL A 100 84.59 83.33 -67.83
C VAL A 100 83.14 83.73 -67.48
N ARG A 101 82.21 82.77 -67.48
CA ARG A 101 80.84 82.92 -67.00
C ARG A 101 80.45 81.68 -66.21
N GLY A 102 80.24 81.81 -64.91
CA GLY A 102 79.95 80.70 -64.02
C GLY A 102 79.23 81.16 -62.75
N TYR A 103 78.86 80.18 -61.92
CA TYR A 103 78.29 80.47 -60.60
C TYR A 103 79.32 81.21 -59.72
N ASP A 104 78.84 82.14 -58.90
CA ASP A 104 79.70 82.86 -57.98
C ASP A 104 80.36 81.87 -57.01
N ARG A 105 81.71 81.83 -57.04
CA ARG A 105 82.52 80.99 -56.18
C ARG A 105 82.16 81.13 -54.71
N ARG A 106 81.90 82.36 -54.24
CA ARG A 106 81.54 82.61 -52.82
C ARG A 106 80.18 82.02 -52.46
N ALA A 107 79.22 82.07 -53.39
CA ALA A 107 77.89 81.49 -53.21
C ALA A 107 77.95 79.95 -53.21
N VAL A 108 78.74 79.37 -54.12
CA VAL A 108 78.97 77.92 -54.20
C VAL A 108 79.69 77.40 -52.95
N ASP A 109 80.74 78.07 -52.49
CA ASP A 109 81.45 77.70 -51.24
C ASP A 109 80.52 77.75 -50.03
N THR A 110 79.62 78.74 -49.97
CA THR A 110 78.62 78.86 -48.90
C THR A 110 77.61 77.72 -48.96
N TYR A 111 77.18 77.34 -50.17
CA TYR A 111 76.28 76.23 -50.38
C TYR A 111 76.93 74.88 -50.03
N ILE A 112 78.18 74.64 -50.46
CA ILE A 112 78.94 73.42 -50.13
C ILE A 112 79.14 73.31 -48.61
N LYS A 113 79.51 74.39 -47.93
CA LYS A 113 79.59 74.40 -46.46
C LYS A 113 78.28 74.04 -45.79
N ARG A 114 77.14 74.51 -46.33
CA ARG A 114 75.80 74.17 -45.84
C ARG A 114 75.49 72.68 -46.09
N VAL A 115 75.80 72.14 -47.27
CA VAL A 115 75.59 70.73 -47.62
C VAL A 115 76.49 69.81 -46.78
N ASN A 116 77.78 70.10 -46.66
CA ASN A 116 78.72 69.36 -45.81
C ASN A 116 78.28 69.36 -44.34
N ARG A 117 77.71 70.47 -43.87
CA ARG A 117 77.11 70.55 -42.54
C ARG A 117 75.87 69.64 -42.40
N VAL A 118 74.97 69.62 -43.38
CA VAL A 118 73.80 68.71 -43.38
C VAL A 118 74.24 67.24 -43.43
N ILE A 119 75.28 66.92 -44.20
CA ILE A 119 75.87 65.58 -44.27
C ILE A 119 76.45 65.17 -42.90
N ALA A 120 77.18 66.05 -42.24
CA ALA A 120 77.72 65.79 -40.90
C ALA A 120 76.59 65.64 -39.87
N GLU A 121 75.57 66.49 -39.91
CA GLU A 121 74.40 66.41 -39.04
C GLU A 121 73.62 65.09 -39.26
N LEU A 122 73.52 64.59 -40.50
CA LEU A 122 72.90 63.30 -40.81
C LEU A 122 73.71 62.11 -40.28
N LYS A 123 75.04 62.14 -40.37
CA LYS A 123 75.91 61.09 -39.79
C LYS A 123 75.90 61.09 -38.26
N VAL A 124 75.83 62.26 -37.63
CA VAL A 124 75.73 62.38 -36.17
C VAL A 124 74.37 61.92 -35.66
N ARG A 125 73.30 62.13 -36.44
CA ARG A 125 71.94 61.67 -36.10
C ARG A 125 71.67 60.22 -36.47
N SER A 126 72.45 59.61 -37.35
CA SER A 126 72.34 58.18 -37.63
C SER A 126 73.08 57.37 -36.56
N SER A 127 72.37 56.47 -35.88
CA SER A 127 72.99 55.56 -34.91
C SER A 127 74.00 54.63 -35.60
N PRO A 128 75.23 54.42 -35.06
CA PRO A 128 76.23 53.53 -35.65
C PRO A 128 75.71 52.08 -35.80
N PRO A 129 76.11 51.33 -36.85
CA PRO A 129 75.65 49.95 -37.10
C PRO A 129 75.90 48.97 -35.93
N ALA A 130 76.94 49.21 -35.13
CA ALA A 130 77.22 48.42 -33.93
C ALA A 130 76.16 48.61 -32.82
N ALA A 131 75.58 49.80 -32.69
CA ALA A 131 74.52 50.07 -31.71
C ALA A 131 73.22 49.35 -32.11
N VAL A 132 72.92 49.25 -33.41
CA VAL A 132 71.77 48.49 -33.91
C VAL A 132 71.94 46.99 -33.67
N ARG A 133 73.12 46.43 -33.96
CA ARG A 133 73.42 45.01 -33.68
C ARG A 133 73.31 44.67 -32.20
N HIS A 134 73.89 45.51 -31.33
CA HIS A 134 73.81 45.31 -29.89
C HIS A 134 72.38 45.46 -29.36
N ALA A 135 71.57 46.37 -29.93
CA ALA A 135 70.15 46.48 -29.59
C ALA A 135 69.36 45.24 -30.05
N LEU A 136 69.72 44.65 -31.20
CA LEU A 136 69.11 43.42 -31.70
C LEU A 136 69.49 42.21 -30.83
N GLU A 137 70.78 42.03 -30.49
CA GLU A 137 71.23 40.98 -29.56
C GLU A 137 70.55 41.11 -28.19
N GLN A 138 70.44 42.33 -27.65
CA GLN A 138 69.69 42.56 -26.41
C GLN A 138 68.19 42.25 -26.54
N ALA A 139 67.59 42.52 -27.70
CA ALA A 139 66.20 42.20 -27.96
C ALA A 139 66.00 40.69 -28.09
N GLU A 140 66.92 39.97 -28.73
CA GLU A 140 66.92 38.51 -28.85
C GLU A 140 67.12 37.84 -27.49
N GLU A 141 68.06 38.32 -26.68
CA GLU A 141 68.30 37.80 -25.33
C GLU A 141 67.07 38.01 -24.43
N LYS A 142 66.45 39.19 -24.49
CA LYS A 142 65.17 39.45 -23.80
C LYS A 142 64.04 38.56 -24.32
N ALA A 143 63.96 38.33 -25.64
CA ALA A 143 62.94 37.46 -26.22
C ALA A 143 63.13 36.00 -25.78
N GLN A 144 64.37 35.49 -25.76
CA GLN A 144 64.67 34.15 -25.27
C GLN A 144 64.36 34.01 -23.77
N GLY A 145 64.66 35.04 -22.97
CA GLY A 145 64.29 35.10 -21.55
C GLY A 145 62.78 35.03 -21.33
N LEU A 146 62.00 35.79 -22.11
CA LEU A 146 60.53 35.73 -22.06
C LEU A 146 59.97 34.38 -22.49
N LEU A 147 60.52 33.78 -23.56
CA LEU A 147 60.08 32.46 -24.02
C LEU A 147 60.40 31.37 -23.00
N ARG A 148 61.56 31.45 -22.35
CA ARG A 148 61.91 30.53 -21.26
C ARG A 148 60.97 30.72 -20.07
N ALA A 149 60.75 31.94 -19.62
CA ALA A 149 59.82 32.24 -18.54
C ALA A 149 58.38 31.80 -18.85
N ALA A 150 57.94 31.97 -20.11
CA ALA A 150 56.62 31.50 -20.55
C ALA A 150 56.52 29.97 -20.55
N ARG A 151 57.58 29.25 -20.91
CA ARG A 151 57.62 27.78 -20.83
C ARG A 151 57.59 27.30 -19.39
N GLU A 152 58.44 27.86 -18.53
CA GLU A 152 58.49 27.53 -17.10
C GLU A 152 57.13 27.81 -16.43
N ALA A 153 56.50 28.95 -16.73
CA ALA A 153 55.16 29.26 -16.24
C ALA A 153 54.08 28.31 -16.80
N GLY A 154 54.18 27.92 -18.08
CA GLY A 154 53.29 26.93 -18.68
C GLY A 154 53.40 25.55 -18.01
N GLU A 155 54.61 25.10 -17.74
CA GLU A 155 54.89 23.85 -17.03
C GLU A 155 54.34 23.90 -15.59
N GLU A 156 54.55 25.00 -14.87
CA GLU A 156 54.00 25.19 -13.53
C GLU A 156 52.46 25.17 -13.52
N ILE A 157 51.82 25.85 -14.49
CA ILE A 157 50.37 25.80 -14.65
C ILE A 157 49.89 24.38 -14.93
N THR A 158 50.55 23.65 -15.83
CA THR A 158 50.12 22.28 -16.19
C THR A 158 50.27 21.31 -15.02
N THR A 159 51.37 21.39 -14.29
CA THR A 159 51.62 20.53 -13.11
C THR A 159 50.68 20.87 -11.96
N SER A 160 50.40 22.16 -11.72
CA SER A 160 49.41 22.60 -10.72
C SER A 160 48.00 22.14 -11.11
N ALA A 161 47.59 22.33 -12.36
CA ALA A 161 46.28 21.92 -12.84
C ALA A 161 46.09 20.40 -12.77
N GLN A 162 47.12 19.63 -13.12
CA GLN A 162 47.09 18.18 -13.01
C GLN A 162 46.95 17.75 -11.53
N ARG A 163 47.72 18.34 -10.63
CA ARG A 163 47.63 18.05 -9.19
C ARG A 163 46.26 18.40 -8.61
N GLU A 164 45.69 19.54 -8.97
CA GLU A 164 44.35 19.94 -8.54
C GLU A 164 43.27 19.01 -9.10
N ALA A 165 43.40 18.60 -10.37
CA ALA A 165 42.48 17.63 -10.98
C ALA A 165 42.55 16.28 -10.26
N GLU A 166 43.74 15.76 -10.00
CA GLU A 166 43.95 14.52 -9.25
C GLU A 166 43.34 14.61 -7.85
N GLN A 167 43.57 15.71 -7.13
CA GLN A 167 42.97 15.94 -5.81
C GLN A 167 41.45 16.00 -5.86
N ASN A 168 40.87 16.70 -6.83
CA ASN A 168 39.42 16.79 -6.99
C ASN A 168 38.82 15.43 -7.34
N THR A 169 39.46 14.64 -8.21
CA THR A 169 38.98 13.29 -8.51
C THR A 169 39.10 12.35 -7.31
N ALA A 170 40.15 12.49 -6.49
CA ALA A 170 40.30 11.71 -5.26
C ALA A 170 39.19 12.05 -4.26
N LYS A 171 38.90 13.34 -4.04
CA LYS A 171 37.80 13.80 -3.19
C LYS A 171 36.44 13.32 -3.67
N ALA A 172 36.16 13.48 -4.97
CA ALA A 172 34.91 13.01 -5.56
C ALA A 172 34.74 11.49 -5.42
N LYS A 173 35.82 10.70 -5.55
CA LYS A 173 35.80 9.25 -5.33
C LYS A 173 35.53 8.89 -3.88
N THR A 174 36.14 9.58 -2.91
CA THR A 174 35.89 9.33 -1.48
C THR A 174 34.47 9.71 -1.10
N GLU A 175 33.97 10.86 -1.55
CA GLU A 175 32.59 11.29 -1.30
C GLU A 175 31.58 10.33 -1.92
N ALA A 176 31.83 9.86 -3.16
CA ALA A 176 30.98 8.87 -3.81
C ALA A 176 30.98 7.53 -3.04
N ALA A 177 32.13 7.08 -2.55
CA ALA A 177 32.23 5.86 -1.75
C ALA A 177 31.48 6.00 -0.42
N GLU A 178 31.62 7.14 0.26
CA GLU A 178 30.90 7.44 1.50
C GLU A 178 29.38 7.47 1.29
N LEU A 179 28.91 8.10 0.22
CA LEU A 179 27.49 8.12 -0.14
C LEU A 179 26.96 6.70 -0.43
N LEU A 180 27.71 5.87 -1.15
CA LEU A 180 27.33 4.48 -1.40
C LEU A 180 27.25 3.65 -0.11
N VAL A 181 28.20 3.81 0.80
CA VAL A 181 28.19 3.10 2.08
C VAL A 181 26.99 3.56 2.92
N ASN A 182 26.77 4.87 3.05
CA ASN A 182 25.66 5.41 3.83
C ASN A 182 24.30 4.98 3.26
N THR A 183 24.12 5.09 1.94
CA THR A 183 22.87 4.64 1.29
C THR A 183 22.65 3.15 1.42
N SER A 184 23.69 2.33 1.35
CA SER A 184 23.57 0.89 1.58
C SER A 184 23.19 0.58 3.04
N ALA A 185 23.79 1.26 4.01
CA ALA A 185 23.47 1.10 5.42
C ALA A 185 22.05 1.56 5.76
N ASP A 186 21.57 2.64 5.12
CA ASP A 186 20.19 3.10 5.26
C ASP A 186 19.20 2.12 4.61
N ALA A 187 19.54 1.57 3.45
CA ALA A 187 18.72 0.54 2.80
C ALA A 187 18.62 -0.73 3.66
N ASP A 188 19.72 -1.17 4.26
CA ASP A 188 19.75 -2.32 5.17
C ASP A 188 18.93 -2.04 6.45
N ARG A 189 19.01 -0.82 6.99
CA ARG A 189 18.21 -0.40 8.15
C ARG A 189 16.72 -0.41 7.83
N ILE A 190 16.32 0.20 6.71
CA ILE A 190 14.92 0.24 6.27
C ILE A 190 14.40 -1.18 6.04
N LYS A 191 15.22 -2.05 5.44
CA LYS A 191 14.85 -3.46 5.25
C LYS A 191 14.65 -4.19 6.57
N ALA A 192 15.56 -4.02 7.53
CA ALA A 192 15.44 -4.63 8.85
C ALA A 192 14.18 -4.14 9.61
N GLU A 193 13.89 -2.83 9.55
CA GLU A 193 12.69 -2.24 10.13
C GLU A 193 11.42 -2.79 9.47
N ALA A 194 11.40 -2.91 8.14
CA ALA A 194 10.29 -3.49 7.40
C ALA A 194 10.08 -4.97 7.74
N ASP A 195 11.15 -5.77 7.81
CA ASP A 195 11.10 -7.18 8.20
C ASP A 195 10.57 -7.34 9.63
N GLN A 196 10.98 -6.46 10.55
CA GLN A 196 10.49 -6.44 11.93
C GLN A 196 9.00 -6.07 12.00
N LEU A 197 8.57 -5.04 11.26
CA LEU A 197 7.15 -4.66 11.18
C LEU A 197 6.29 -5.80 10.62
N MET A 198 6.77 -6.49 9.58
CA MET A 198 6.09 -7.64 9.00
C MET A 198 6.03 -8.82 9.97
N ALA A 199 7.09 -9.07 10.74
CA ALA A 199 7.10 -10.11 11.77
C ALA A 199 6.10 -9.79 12.88
N ASN A 200 6.10 -8.55 13.39
CA ASN A 200 5.16 -8.10 14.42
C ASN A 200 3.71 -8.20 13.92
N ALA A 201 3.42 -7.70 12.72
CA ALA A 201 2.08 -7.77 12.13
C ALA A 201 1.60 -9.21 11.95
N ARG A 202 2.48 -10.15 11.58
CA ARG A 202 2.16 -11.58 11.53
C ARG A 202 1.83 -12.14 12.91
N THR A 203 2.65 -11.84 13.92
CA THR A 203 2.39 -12.32 15.29
C THR A 203 1.08 -11.77 15.86
N GLU A 204 0.75 -10.51 15.58
CA GLU A 204 -0.52 -9.90 15.99
C GLU A 204 -1.71 -10.53 15.26
N ALA A 205 -1.58 -10.78 13.95
CA ALA A 205 -2.61 -11.46 13.17
C ALA A 205 -2.86 -12.89 13.68
N ASP A 206 -1.80 -13.67 13.91
CA ASP A 206 -1.89 -15.03 14.43
C ASP A 206 -2.54 -15.06 15.84
N ALA A 207 -2.17 -14.11 16.70
CA ALA A 207 -2.78 -13.96 18.02
C ALA A 207 -4.26 -13.59 17.95
N ALA A 208 -4.64 -12.69 17.03
CA ALA A 208 -6.04 -12.32 16.82
C ALA A 208 -6.88 -13.51 16.31
N VAL A 209 -6.33 -14.30 15.37
CA VAL A 209 -6.99 -15.51 14.87
C VAL A 209 -7.15 -16.55 15.98
N ALA A 210 -6.11 -16.80 16.78
CA ALA A 210 -6.16 -17.75 17.89
C ALA A 210 -7.21 -17.33 18.93
N LYS A 211 -7.28 -16.04 19.27
CA LYS A 211 -8.29 -15.50 20.17
C LYS A 211 -9.71 -15.68 19.60
N ALA A 212 -9.92 -15.31 18.35
CA ALA A 212 -11.23 -15.46 17.69
C ALA A 212 -11.68 -16.93 17.61
N GLN A 213 -10.74 -17.87 17.39
CA GLN A 213 -11.03 -19.30 17.41
C GLN A 213 -11.43 -19.79 18.80
N SER A 214 -10.70 -19.38 19.86
CA SER A 214 -11.05 -19.71 21.25
C SER A 214 -12.45 -19.20 21.61
N GLU A 215 -12.74 -17.93 21.31
CA GLU A 215 -14.06 -17.33 21.57
C GLU A 215 -15.18 -18.05 20.79
N ALA A 216 -14.92 -18.42 19.53
CA ALA A 216 -15.89 -19.16 18.73
C ALA A 216 -16.14 -20.59 19.27
N ASP A 217 -15.10 -21.27 19.76
CA ASP A 217 -15.23 -22.61 20.33
C ASP A 217 -15.93 -22.58 21.71
N GLU A 218 -15.67 -21.56 22.52
CA GLU A 218 -16.40 -21.31 23.77
C GLU A 218 -17.90 -21.09 23.52
N LEU A 219 -18.25 -20.19 22.59
CA LEU A 219 -19.65 -19.93 22.22
C LEU A 219 -20.35 -21.18 21.68
N ARG A 220 -19.65 -22.01 20.89
CA ARG A 220 -20.19 -23.28 20.41
C ARG A 220 -20.42 -24.27 21.54
N ALA A 221 -19.50 -24.35 22.51
CA ALA A 221 -19.64 -25.23 23.65
C ALA A 221 -20.84 -24.81 24.53
N GLU A 222 -20.98 -23.51 24.78
CA GLU A 222 -22.11 -22.94 25.53
C GLU A 222 -23.44 -23.19 24.81
N ALA A 223 -23.55 -22.84 23.53
CA ALA A 223 -24.76 -23.06 22.74
C ALA A 223 -25.16 -24.54 22.69
N LYS A 224 -24.18 -25.45 22.59
CA LYS A 224 -24.41 -26.89 22.63
C LYS A 224 -24.92 -27.34 24.00
N ALA A 225 -24.35 -26.83 25.10
CA ALA A 225 -24.80 -27.16 26.45
C ALA A 225 -26.23 -26.65 26.71
N GLU A 226 -26.57 -25.44 26.27
CA GLU A 226 -27.92 -24.89 26.35
C GLU A 226 -28.93 -25.70 25.53
N ALA A 227 -28.59 -26.05 24.29
CA ALA A 227 -29.42 -26.91 23.45
C ALA A 227 -29.65 -28.29 24.09
N GLN A 228 -28.63 -28.87 24.72
CA GLN A 228 -28.78 -30.14 25.43
C GLN A 228 -29.64 -30.02 26.69
N ASN A 229 -29.51 -28.92 27.45
CA ASN A 229 -30.31 -28.67 28.63
C ASN A 229 -31.80 -28.48 28.27
N THR A 230 -32.09 -27.65 27.26
CA THR A 230 -33.45 -27.45 26.76
C THR A 230 -34.08 -28.75 26.25
N LEU A 231 -33.33 -29.59 25.53
CA LEU A 231 -33.80 -30.91 25.11
C LEU A 231 -34.09 -31.82 26.31
N ALA A 232 -33.17 -31.92 27.27
CA ALA A 232 -33.35 -32.75 28.46
C ALA A 232 -34.57 -32.31 29.27
N ARG A 233 -34.77 -31.00 29.43
CA ARG A 233 -35.95 -30.44 30.09
C ARG A 233 -37.24 -30.76 29.33
N ALA A 234 -37.26 -30.55 28.02
CA ALA A 234 -38.43 -30.84 27.19
C ALA A 234 -38.82 -32.33 27.25
N GLN A 235 -37.81 -33.22 27.24
CA GLN A 235 -38.01 -34.67 27.40
C GLN A 235 -38.59 -35.00 28.78
N ALA A 236 -38.00 -34.47 29.86
CA ALA A 236 -38.51 -34.70 31.22
C ALA A 236 -39.95 -34.20 31.39
N GLU A 237 -40.28 -33.03 30.82
CA GLU A 237 -41.66 -32.52 30.84
C GLU A 237 -42.61 -33.38 30.01
N ALA A 238 -42.18 -33.92 28.87
CA ALA A 238 -42.98 -34.84 28.06
C ALA A 238 -43.25 -36.17 28.79
N ASP A 239 -42.23 -36.75 29.41
CA ASP A 239 -42.34 -37.98 30.18
C ASP A 239 -43.30 -37.82 31.38
N GLU A 240 -43.21 -36.69 32.08
CA GLU A 240 -44.11 -36.37 33.19
C GLU A 240 -45.56 -36.18 32.71
N ARG A 241 -45.79 -35.50 31.57
CA ARG A 241 -47.13 -35.40 30.97
C ARG A 241 -47.68 -36.78 30.59
N MET A 242 -46.85 -37.63 30.00
CA MET A 242 -47.26 -39.00 29.65
C MET A 242 -47.58 -39.85 30.87
N ARG A 243 -46.82 -39.72 31.96
CA ARG A 243 -47.10 -40.41 33.22
C ARG A 243 -48.46 -40.00 33.79
N ARG A 244 -48.74 -38.69 33.84
CA ARG A 244 -50.04 -38.18 34.31
C ARG A 244 -51.21 -38.68 33.47
N LEU A 245 -51.09 -38.60 32.15
CA LEU A 245 -52.15 -39.11 31.25
C LEU A 245 -52.38 -40.62 31.43
N LYS A 246 -51.32 -41.41 31.64
CA LYS A 246 -51.46 -42.84 31.93
C LYS A 246 -52.17 -43.11 33.25
N GLU A 247 -51.84 -42.34 34.29
CA GLU A 247 -52.50 -42.43 35.61
C GLU A 247 -53.98 -42.04 35.52
N GLU A 248 -54.30 -40.95 34.82
CA GLU A 248 -55.69 -40.52 34.59
C GLU A 248 -56.49 -41.56 33.79
N LEU A 249 -55.91 -42.12 32.73
CA LEU A 249 -56.56 -43.19 31.95
C LEU A 249 -56.77 -44.47 32.79
N ALA A 250 -55.81 -44.81 33.66
CA ALA A 250 -55.95 -45.96 34.55
C ALA A 250 -57.08 -45.74 35.57
N ALA A 251 -57.13 -44.55 36.19
CA ALA A 251 -58.18 -44.18 37.13
C ALA A 251 -59.57 -44.17 36.48
N LEU A 252 -59.69 -43.56 35.30
CA LEU A 252 -60.95 -43.52 34.54
C LEU A 252 -61.41 -44.93 34.13
N ARG A 253 -60.47 -45.81 33.78
CA ARG A 253 -60.77 -47.20 33.47
C ARG A 253 -61.26 -47.96 34.69
N GLU A 254 -60.61 -47.81 35.83
CA GLU A 254 -61.02 -48.43 37.09
C GLU A 254 -62.42 -47.97 37.52
N GLU A 255 -62.71 -46.67 37.38
CA GLU A 255 -64.03 -46.10 37.63
C GLU A 255 -65.09 -46.71 36.69
N ALA A 256 -64.80 -46.79 35.39
CA ALA A 256 -65.70 -47.40 34.42
C ALA A 256 -65.93 -48.89 34.67
N GLU A 257 -64.89 -49.63 35.05
CA GLU A 257 -64.98 -51.06 35.40
C GLU A 257 -65.80 -51.26 36.68
N THR A 258 -65.61 -50.41 37.68
CA THR A 258 -66.41 -50.40 38.92
C THR A 258 -67.87 -50.12 38.60
N ARG A 259 -68.16 -49.06 37.84
CA ARG A 259 -69.52 -48.69 37.43
C ARG A 259 -70.20 -49.79 36.64
N ARG A 260 -69.47 -50.47 35.75
CA ARG A 260 -69.98 -51.63 35.01
C ARG A 260 -70.29 -52.80 35.96
N GLY A 261 -69.43 -53.06 36.94
CA GLY A 261 -69.66 -54.09 37.96
C GLY A 261 -70.93 -53.82 38.78
N GLU A 262 -71.14 -52.57 39.19
CA GLU A 262 -72.38 -52.13 39.87
C GLU A 262 -73.61 -52.38 39.00
N ILE A 263 -73.60 -51.90 37.74
CA ILE A 263 -74.73 -52.09 36.81
C ILE A 263 -75.01 -53.57 36.58
N GLN A 264 -73.98 -54.41 36.48
CA GLN A 264 -74.15 -55.85 36.31
C GLN A 264 -74.77 -56.49 37.56
N ALA A 265 -74.31 -56.14 38.76
CA ALA A 265 -74.87 -56.65 40.01
C ALA A 265 -76.34 -56.22 40.20
N ASP A 266 -76.66 -54.96 39.91
CA ASP A 266 -78.03 -54.46 39.91
C ASP A 266 -78.91 -55.20 38.91
N THR A 267 -78.38 -55.44 37.70
CA THR A 267 -79.07 -56.21 36.66
C THR A 267 -79.35 -57.64 37.13
N GLU A 268 -78.35 -58.33 37.70
CA GLU A 268 -78.49 -59.69 38.25
C GLU A 268 -79.52 -59.74 39.41
N ALA A 269 -79.52 -58.72 40.28
CA ALA A 269 -80.51 -58.61 41.36
C ALA A 269 -81.94 -58.47 40.82
N VAL A 270 -82.15 -57.60 39.82
CA VAL A 270 -83.47 -57.44 39.17
C VAL A 270 -83.91 -58.73 38.47
N TRP A 271 -83.00 -59.44 37.81
CA TRP A 271 -83.33 -60.74 37.19
C TRP A 271 -83.72 -61.80 38.22
N LYS A 272 -83.05 -61.82 39.37
CA LYS A 272 -83.38 -62.71 40.48
C LYS A 272 -84.76 -62.39 41.07
N GLU A 273 -85.02 -61.13 41.35
CA GLU A 273 -86.33 -60.67 41.84
C GLU A 273 -87.44 -61.00 40.84
N ARG A 274 -87.21 -60.77 39.54
CA ARG A 274 -88.14 -61.16 38.47
C ARG A 274 -88.40 -62.67 38.47
N HIS A 275 -87.37 -63.50 38.64
CA HIS A 275 -87.54 -64.96 38.68
C HIS A 275 -88.37 -65.39 39.91
N GLU A 276 -88.07 -64.83 41.09
CA GLU A 276 -88.84 -65.08 42.32
C GLU A 276 -90.30 -64.65 42.16
N LEU A 277 -90.55 -63.45 41.62
CA LEU A 277 -91.90 -62.94 41.33
C LEU A 277 -92.64 -63.84 40.34
N LEU A 278 -91.98 -64.32 39.28
CA LEU A 278 -92.59 -65.24 38.32
C LEU A 278 -92.91 -66.61 38.95
N GLU A 279 -92.07 -67.13 39.82
CA GLU A 279 -92.35 -68.35 40.59
C GLU A 279 -93.50 -68.14 41.58
N ASP A 280 -93.58 -66.97 42.23
CA ASP A 280 -94.68 -66.60 43.10
C ASP A 280 -96.00 -66.47 42.33
N VAL A 281 -95.99 -65.84 41.16
CA VAL A 281 -97.15 -65.77 40.24
C VAL A 281 -97.56 -67.17 39.79
N ARG A 282 -96.60 -68.06 39.45
CA ARG A 282 -96.90 -69.45 39.09
C ARG A 282 -97.52 -70.22 40.27
N ARG A 283 -97.04 -70.00 41.50
CA ARG A 283 -97.60 -70.60 42.72
C ARG A 283 -99.00 -70.09 43.03
N MET A 284 -99.24 -68.79 42.86
CA MET A 284 -100.58 -68.21 42.97
C MET A 284 -101.52 -68.79 41.91
N ALA A 285 -101.07 -68.89 40.66
CA ALA A 285 -101.84 -69.49 39.58
C ALA A 285 -102.15 -70.98 39.85
N SER A 286 -101.19 -71.78 40.32
CA SER A 286 -101.44 -73.17 40.68
C SER A 286 -102.41 -73.29 41.86
N GLY A 287 -102.28 -72.43 42.89
CA GLY A 287 -103.22 -72.38 44.00
C GLY A 287 -104.64 -71.97 43.58
N LEU A 288 -104.77 -71.04 42.62
CA LEU A 288 -106.06 -70.69 42.02
C LEU A 288 -106.65 -71.87 41.23
N VAL A 289 -105.83 -72.60 40.48
CA VAL A 289 -106.24 -73.84 39.78
C VAL A 289 -106.69 -74.91 40.78
N ASP A 290 -105.95 -75.12 41.87
CA ASP A 290 -106.31 -76.08 42.91
C ASP A 290 -107.60 -75.68 43.63
N LEU A 291 -107.79 -74.39 43.93
CA LEU A 291 -109.02 -73.87 44.50
C LEU A 291 -110.21 -74.06 43.55
N ALA A 292 -110.01 -73.79 42.25
CA ALA A 292 -111.02 -74.01 41.22
C ALA A 292 -111.34 -75.50 41.07
N ASN A 293 -110.35 -76.39 41.06
CA ASN A 293 -110.54 -77.84 41.03
C ASN A 293 -111.26 -78.35 42.30
N ALA A 294 -110.91 -77.83 43.48
CA ALA A 294 -111.60 -78.16 44.72
C ALA A 294 -113.05 -77.64 44.74
N ALA A 295 -113.31 -76.47 44.14
CA ALA A 295 -114.66 -75.95 43.95
C ALA A 295 -115.45 -76.79 42.93
N ALA A 296 -114.83 -77.21 41.82
CA ALA A 296 -115.42 -78.10 40.84
C ALA A 296 -115.72 -79.49 41.44
N ALA A 297 -114.85 -80.02 42.29
CA ALA A 297 -115.07 -81.27 43.03
C ALA A 297 -116.20 -81.16 44.07
N ARG A 298 -116.42 -79.97 44.66
CA ARG A 298 -117.62 -79.65 45.47
C ARG A 298 -118.87 -79.43 44.63
N SER A 299 -118.71 -79.12 43.34
CA SER A 299 -119.77 -78.79 42.39
C SER A 299 -120.00 -79.91 41.38
N GLY A 300 -119.99 -81.16 41.83
CA GLY A 300 -120.36 -82.29 40.98
C GLY A 300 -121.73 -82.08 40.31
N GLY A 301 -121.69 -81.64 39.04
CA GLY A 301 -122.76 -81.79 38.06
C GLY A 301 -123.52 -80.52 37.68
N ARG A 302 -122.98 -79.71 36.76
CA ARG A 302 -123.75 -79.19 35.62
C ARG A 302 -122.86 -78.67 34.47
N GLU A 303 -122.86 -79.39 33.35
CA GLU A 303 -122.63 -78.83 32.02
C GLU A 303 -123.76 -77.85 31.66
N PRO A 304 -123.45 -76.81 30.86
CA PRO A 304 -123.80 -76.95 29.45
C PRO A 304 -122.71 -76.47 28.50
N ALA A 305 -122.64 -77.20 27.39
CA ALA A 305 -122.05 -76.80 26.13
C ALA A 305 -122.60 -75.46 25.61
N GLY A 306 -121.80 -74.74 24.80
CA GLY A 306 -122.26 -73.57 24.06
C GLY A 306 -121.15 -72.81 23.34
N SER A 307 -121.00 -73.12 22.06
CA SER A 307 -120.29 -72.45 20.96
C SER A 307 -120.51 -70.93 20.79
N GLY A 308 -119.58 -70.29 20.07
CA GLY A 308 -119.76 -69.01 19.34
C GLY A 308 -118.67 -68.00 19.70
N GLU A 309 -117.59 -67.87 18.92
CA GLU A 309 -117.45 -66.89 17.83
C GLU A 309 -117.72 -65.44 18.29
N GLU A 310 -116.70 -64.56 18.25
CA GLU A 310 -116.57 -63.56 17.19
C GLU A 310 -115.37 -62.62 17.44
N THR A 311 -114.71 -62.34 16.32
CA THR A 311 -113.62 -61.43 15.96
C THR A 311 -113.78 -59.96 16.39
N VAL A 312 -112.65 -59.26 16.62
CA VAL A 312 -112.37 -57.84 16.27
C VAL A 312 -110.82 -57.70 16.29
N GLU A 313 -110.05 -57.87 15.20
CA GLU A 313 -109.68 -56.88 14.16
C GLU A 313 -109.50 -55.43 14.66
N GLU A 314 -108.29 -54.89 14.70
CA GLU A 314 -107.78 -53.83 13.79
C GLU A 314 -107.07 -52.81 14.73
N ARG A 315 -105.85 -52.30 14.57
CA ARG A 315 -105.25 -51.42 13.55
C ARG A 315 -103.74 -51.32 13.91
N ARG A 316 -102.75 -51.50 13.02
CA ARG A 316 -102.28 -50.59 11.95
C ARG A 316 -102.12 -49.15 12.47
N ASP A 317 -100.91 -48.68 12.71
CA ASP A 317 -100.07 -47.90 11.76
C ASP A 317 -99.00 -47.22 12.65
N ASP A 318 -97.83 -46.73 12.24
CA ASP A 318 -97.06 -46.72 11.01
C ASP A 318 -95.75 -45.95 11.36
N GLU A 319 -94.73 -46.17 10.53
CA GLU A 319 -93.50 -45.41 10.27
C GLU A 319 -93.12 -44.17 11.09
N SER A 320 -91.81 -44.06 11.39
CA SER A 320 -90.94 -43.08 10.71
C SER A 320 -89.44 -43.31 11.00
N ARG A 321 -88.72 -43.70 9.93
CA ARG A 321 -87.35 -43.27 9.60
C ARG A 321 -87.31 -41.73 9.52
N GLU A 322 -86.24 -40.96 9.62
CA GLU A 322 -84.82 -41.04 9.20
C GLU A 322 -84.13 -39.88 9.99
N GLU A 323 -82.81 -39.72 10.11
CA GLU A 323 -82.01 -39.03 9.10
C GLU A 323 -80.59 -38.79 9.67
N THR A 324 -79.60 -39.01 8.82
CA THR A 324 -78.16 -38.80 8.99
C THR A 324 -77.76 -37.33 8.89
N ALA A 325 -76.71 -36.91 9.59
CA ALA A 325 -75.90 -35.76 9.17
C ALA A 325 -74.41 -35.96 9.47
N GLU A 326 -73.65 -35.96 8.38
CA GLU A 326 -72.20 -35.98 8.20
C GLU A 326 -71.68 -34.53 8.18
N ILE A 327 -70.72 -34.14 9.04
CA ILE A 327 -69.89 -32.93 8.84
C ILE A 327 -68.43 -33.15 9.35
N THR A 328 -67.56 -33.40 8.36
CA THR A 328 -66.17 -32.93 8.12
C THR A 328 -65.00 -33.14 9.09
N ALA A 329 -63.97 -33.72 8.48
CA ALA A 329 -62.55 -33.69 8.79
C ALA A 329 -61.95 -32.29 9.07
N VAL A 330 -61.02 -32.24 10.03
CA VAL A 330 -59.97 -31.23 10.13
C VAL A 330 -58.62 -31.97 10.04
N LYS A 331 -57.84 -31.63 9.00
CA LYS A 331 -56.42 -32.02 8.89
C LYS A 331 -55.54 -31.01 9.63
N PRO A 332 -54.32 -31.40 10.05
CA PRO A 332 -53.37 -30.53 10.72
C PRO A 332 -52.56 -29.72 9.70
N ASP A 333 -52.20 -28.50 10.06
CA ASP A 333 -51.18 -27.73 9.33
C ASP A 333 -49.78 -28.01 9.88
N SER A 334 -48.82 -28.01 8.95
CA SER A 334 -47.37 -28.17 9.15
C SER A 334 -46.71 -26.90 9.69
#